data_AF-A0A2V6PG25-F1
#
_entry.id   AF-A0A2V6PG25-F1
#
_cell.length_a   1.000
_cell.length_b   1.000
_cell.length_c   1.000
_cell.angle_alpha   90.00
_cell.angle_beta   90.00
_cell.angle_gamma   90.00
#
_symmetry.space_group_name_H-M   'P 1'
#
loop_
_entity.id
_entity.type
_entity.pdbx_description
1 polymer ?
#
loop_
_entity_poly.entity_id
_entity_poly.type
_entity_poly.pdbx_seq_one_letter_code
_entity_poly.pdbx_strand_id
1 'polypeptide(L)'
;MELQELDVIGIKRGRLGQMKPETRKGYILLCALLWSAITFLLLQHFVLTPVVVEGQSMTPALKPGDCRLVNCWLPLFRSYHRGDIVVIRDRKKQELMVKRIVGLPSDCVQVRRGLVYINGRPLNEAYLPSQTYTEPRKLGNQTFQIDRNCFFVLGDNRSASDDSRSYGEVNRADLLGLISQRRLF
;
A
#
# COMPACT_ATOMS: atom_id res chain seq x y z
N MET A 1 -21.07 -5.14 73.94
CA MET A 1 -19.85 -5.66 73.27
C MET A 1 -20.05 -5.36 71.79
N GLU A 2 -19.65 -4.15 71.39
CA GLU A 2 -19.73 -3.64 70.02
C GLU A 2 -18.80 -4.45 69.12
N LEU A 3 -19.33 -4.96 68.01
CA LEU A 3 -18.51 -5.34 66.86
C LEU A 3 -18.46 -4.14 65.93
N GLN A 4 -17.34 -3.43 66.00
CA GLN A 4 -16.88 -2.44 65.04
C GLN A 4 -16.86 -3.09 63.65
N GLU A 5 -17.80 -2.72 62.77
CA GLU A 5 -17.62 -2.88 61.33
C GLU A 5 -16.46 -1.98 60.91
N LEU A 6 -15.30 -2.59 60.76
CA LEU A 6 -14.12 -1.97 60.21
C LEU A 6 -14.43 -1.49 58.80
N ASP A 7 -14.32 -0.18 58.63
CA ASP A 7 -14.28 0.57 57.38
C ASP A 7 -13.03 0.14 56.59
N VAL A 8 -13.08 -1.07 56.02
CA VAL A 8 -12.00 -1.65 55.24
C VAL A 8 -12.08 -1.04 53.84
N ILE A 9 -11.21 -0.03 53.67
CA ILE A 9 -10.76 0.56 52.42
C ILE A 9 -11.72 1.64 51.89
N GLY A 10 -11.43 2.88 52.30
CA GLY A 10 -12.01 4.12 51.77
C GLY A 10 -11.70 4.37 50.28
N ILE A 11 -12.26 3.54 49.40
CA ILE A 11 -12.43 3.86 47.99
C ILE A 11 -13.67 4.74 47.90
N LYS A 12 -13.49 6.07 47.93
CA LYS A 12 -14.57 7.01 47.54
C LYS A 12 -15.08 6.59 46.16
N ARG A 13 -16.32 6.09 46.08
CA ARG A 13 -17.01 5.81 44.81
C ARG A 13 -16.81 7.03 43.90
N GLY A 14 -16.10 6.82 42.78
CA GLY A 14 -15.71 7.90 41.87
C GLY A 14 -16.90 8.78 41.48
N ARG A 15 -16.67 10.07 41.25
CA ARG A 15 -17.69 11.11 40.95
C ARG A 15 -18.75 10.72 39.91
N LEU A 16 -18.47 9.74 39.05
CA LEU A 16 -19.41 9.16 38.09
C LEU A 16 -20.63 8.48 38.73
N GLY A 17 -20.55 8.04 39.99
CA GLY A 17 -21.65 7.38 40.71
C GLY A 17 -22.70 8.34 41.29
N GLN A 18 -22.41 9.65 41.37
CA GLN A 18 -23.32 10.65 41.95
C GLN A 18 -23.99 11.57 40.90
N MET A 19 -23.76 11.32 39.61
CA MET A 19 -24.39 12.09 38.53
C MET A 19 -25.80 11.57 38.24
N LYS A 20 -26.75 12.49 37.95
CA LYS A 20 -28.09 12.12 37.46
C LYS A 20 -27.95 11.19 36.24
N PRO A 21 -28.77 10.13 36.12
CA PRO A 21 -28.63 9.12 35.06
C PRO A 21 -28.71 9.73 33.65
N GLU A 22 -29.49 10.81 33.50
CA GLU A 22 -29.59 11.61 32.26
C GLU A 22 -28.22 12.17 31.81
N THR A 23 -27.47 12.80 32.72
CA THR A 23 -26.17 13.44 32.44
C THR A 23 -25.03 12.44 32.30
N ARG A 24 -25.12 11.29 32.98
CA ARG A 24 -24.13 10.20 32.85
C ARG A 24 -24.17 9.57 31.45
N LYS A 25 -25.36 9.38 30.87
CA LYS A 25 -25.51 8.88 29.49
C LYS A 25 -24.88 9.84 28.47
N GLY A 26 -25.10 11.15 28.62
CA GLY A 26 -24.49 12.17 27.77
C GLY A 26 -22.96 12.17 27.81
N TYR A 27 -22.38 12.05 29.01
CA TYR A 27 -20.92 11.97 29.17
C TYR A 27 -20.31 10.73 28.51
N ILE A 28 -20.94 9.56 28.69
CA ILE A 28 -20.47 8.31 28.06
C ILE A 28 -20.54 8.42 26.53
N LEU A 29 -21.64 8.94 25.98
CA LEU A 29 -21.79 9.15 24.54
C LEU A 29 -20.73 10.12 24.00
N LEU A 30 -20.46 11.22 24.70
CA LEU A 30 -19.42 12.18 24.33
C LEU A 30 -18.03 11.53 24.33
N CYS A 31 -17.67 10.79 25.38
CA CYS A 31 -16.40 10.09 25.46
C CYS A 31 -16.26 9.04 24.34
N ALA A 32 -17.33 8.30 24.02
CA ALA A 32 -17.33 7.32 22.95
C ALA A 32 -17.12 7.98 21.58
N LEU A 33 -17.79 9.11 21.32
CA LEU A 33 -17.60 9.88 20.07
C LEU A 33 -16.17 10.42 19.95
N LEU A 34 -15.62 10.97 21.03
CA LEU A 34 -14.23 11.45 21.05
C LEU A 34 -13.23 10.33 20.79
N TRP A 35 -13.40 9.18 21.44
CA TRP A 35 -12.56 8.01 21.19
C TRP A 35 -12.66 7.53 19.74
N SER A 36 -13.87 7.43 19.20
CA SER A 36 -14.08 7.05 17.80
C SER A 36 -13.44 8.04 16.81
N ALA A 37 -13.47 9.34 17.11
CA ALA A 37 -12.84 10.35 16.27
C ALA A 37 -11.31 10.25 16.31
N ILE A 38 -10.73 10.07 17.51
CA ILE A 38 -9.29 9.91 17.68
C ILE A 38 -8.79 8.65 16.96
N THR A 39 -9.47 7.51 17.15
CA THR A 39 -9.09 6.27 16.48
C THR A 39 -9.19 6.39 14.97
N PHE A 40 -10.25 7.03 14.45
CA PHE A 40 -10.39 7.30 13.03
C PHE A 40 -9.25 8.16 12.47
N LEU A 41 -8.90 9.25 13.15
CA LEU A 41 -7.81 10.14 12.72
C LEU A 41 -6.45 9.46 12.75
N LEU A 42 -6.16 8.66 13.78
CA LEU A 42 -4.93 7.86 13.85
C LEU A 42 -4.90 6.82 12.72
N LEU A 43 -6.00 6.12 12.48
CA LEU A 43 -6.08 5.12 11.43
C LEU A 43 -5.89 5.74 10.05
N GLN A 44 -6.47 6.92 9.79
CA GLN A 44 -6.21 7.67 8.57
C GLN A 44 -4.75 8.12 8.45
N HIS A 45 -4.18 8.69 9.51
CA HIS A 45 -2.82 9.23 9.47
C HIS A 45 -1.76 8.14 9.25
N PHE A 46 -1.89 6.98 9.90
CA PHE A 46 -0.86 5.94 9.91
C PHE A 46 -1.01 4.85 8.84
N VAL A 47 -2.21 4.63 8.30
CA VAL A 47 -2.48 3.50 7.38
C VAL A 47 -2.59 3.94 5.92
N LEU A 48 -3.16 5.12 5.66
CA LEU A 48 -3.51 5.58 4.31
C LEU A 48 -2.85 6.91 4.00
N THR A 49 -1.74 6.87 3.26
CA THR A 49 -1.02 8.09 2.87
C THR A 49 -1.48 8.56 1.48
N PRO A 50 -1.96 9.80 1.31
CA PRO A 50 -2.25 10.34 -0.02
C PRO A 50 -0.93 10.63 -0.76
N VAL A 51 -0.87 10.22 -2.03
CA VAL A 51 0.25 10.47 -2.94
C VAL A 51 -0.31 11.00 -4.26
N VAL A 52 0.32 12.05 -4.77
CA VAL A 52 0.01 12.62 -6.10
C VAL A 52 0.93 11.97 -7.12
N VAL A 53 0.35 11.49 -8.23
CA VAL A 53 1.10 10.92 -9.34
C VAL A 53 1.61 12.04 -10.23
N GLU A 54 2.92 12.20 -10.36
CA GLU A 54 3.49 13.27 -11.20
C GLU A 54 3.85 12.79 -12.62
N GLY A 55 4.29 11.54 -12.77
CA GLY A 55 4.79 10.99 -14.03
C GLY A 55 3.74 10.26 -14.87
N GLN A 56 4.01 10.11 -16.18
CA GLN A 56 3.15 9.40 -17.14
C GLN A 56 3.41 7.88 -17.24
N SER A 57 4.35 7.35 -16.45
CA SER A 57 4.81 5.95 -16.57
C SER A 57 3.72 4.90 -16.29
N MET A 58 2.62 5.31 -15.64
CA MET A 58 1.50 4.44 -15.27
C MET A 58 0.23 4.73 -16.06
N THR A 59 0.28 5.61 -17.07
CA THR A 59 -0.84 5.84 -17.99
C THR A 59 -1.15 4.56 -18.78
N PRO A 60 -2.42 4.15 -18.97
CA PRO A 60 -3.65 4.88 -18.63
C PRO A 60 -4.17 4.62 -17.21
N ALA A 61 -3.62 3.67 -16.45
CA ALA A 61 -4.13 3.28 -15.14
C ALA A 61 -4.05 4.42 -14.10
N LEU A 62 -2.96 5.19 -14.12
CA LEU A 62 -2.77 6.38 -13.29
C LEU A 62 -2.26 7.52 -14.17
N LYS A 63 -2.95 8.66 -14.13
CA LYS A 63 -2.62 9.85 -14.90
C LYS A 63 -1.87 10.87 -14.04
N PRO A 64 -1.03 11.72 -14.62
CA PRO A 64 -0.47 12.86 -13.90
C PRO A 64 -1.56 13.70 -13.22
N GLY A 65 -1.32 14.09 -11.96
CA GLY A 65 -2.26 14.79 -11.11
C GLY A 65 -3.24 13.89 -10.33
N ASP A 66 -3.27 12.58 -10.60
CA ASP A 66 -4.10 11.67 -9.84
C ASP A 66 -3.65 11.60 -8.37
N CYS A 67 -4.56 11.90 -7.44
CA CYS A 67 -4.37 11.62 -6.02
C CYS A 67 -4.80 10.17 -5.73
N ARG A 68 -3.94 9.40 -5.07
CA ARG A 68 -4.19 8.01 -4.68
C ARG A 68 -3.80 7.77 -3.24
N LEU A 69 -4.53 6.91 -2.55
CA LEU A 69 -4.13 6.43 -1.23
C LEU A 69 -3.20 5.23 -1.38
N VAL A 70 -2.12 5.28 -0.63
CA VAL A 70 -1.16 4.19 -0.46
C VAL A 70 -1.43 3.54 0.88
N ASN A 71 -1.65 2.23 0.86
CA ASN A 71 -1.75 1.42 2.06
C ASN A 71 -0.39 0.80 2.38
N CYS A 72 0.29 1.36 3.37
CA CYS A 72 1.63 0.94 3.79
C CYS A 72 1.59 -0.28 4.74
N TRP A 73 0.44 -0.56 5.35
CA TRP A 73 0.27 -1.65 6.31
C TRP A 73 -0.19 -2.94 5.66
N LEU A 74 -0.95 -2.86 4.56
CA LEU A 74 -1.46 -4.03 3.85
C LEU A 74 -0.35 -5.06 3.51
N PRO A 75 0.87 -4.67 3.09
CA PRO A 75 1.97 -5.61 2.87
C PRO A 75 2.48 -6.35 4.12
N LEU A 76 2.09 -5.94 5.33
CA LEU A 76 2.40 -6.62 6.59
C LEU A 76 1.44 -7.80 6.86
N PHE A 77 0.23 -7.74 6.30
CA PHE A 77 -0.82 -8.74 6.51
C PHE A 77 -1.07 -9.61 5.28
N ARG A 78 -0.61 -9.19 4.10
CA ARG A 78 -0.67 -9.99 2.88
C ARG A 78 0.61 -9.87 2.07
N SER A 79 0.91 -10.93 1.32
CA SER A 79 1.94 -10.90 0.28
C SER A 79 1.54 -10.01 -0.89
N TYR A 80 2.54 -9.56 -1.64
CA TYR A 80 2.35 -8.93 -2.94
C TYR A 80 1.92 -9.96 -3.98
N HIS A 81 1.05 -9.53 -4.89
CA HIS A 81 0.55 -10.33 -5.99
C HIS A 81 0.92 -9.68 -7.32
N ARG A 82 0.98 -10.51 -8.36
CA ARG A 82 1.15 -10.04 -9.73
C ARG A 82 -0.02 -9.12 -10.09
N GLY A 83 0.28 -7.97 -10.65
CA GLY A 83 -0.69 -6.93 -10.98
C GLY A 83 -0.90 -5.88 -9.88
N ASP A 84 -0.35 -6.05 -8.68
CA ASP A 84 -0.37 -5.00 -7.66
C ASP A 84 0.38 -3.75 -8.16
N ILE A 85 -0.19 -2.56 -7.93
CA ILE A 85 0.52 -1.29 -8.14
C ILE A 85 1.13 -0.87 -6.81
N VAL A 86 2.44 -0.59 -6.83
CA VAL A 86 3.22 -0.33 -5.63
C VAL A 86 3.98 0.98 -5.75
N VAL A 87 4.20 1.61 -4.59
CA VAL A 87 5.15 2.71 -4.44
C VAL A 87 6.50 2.14 -4.08
N ILE A 88 7.52 2.56 -4.82
CA ILE A 88 8.90 2.11 -4.73
C ILE A 88 9.74 3.31 -4.31
N ARG A 89 10.62 3.11 -3.33
CA ARG A 89 11.63 4.11 -2.96
C ARG A 89 12.91 3.85 -3.76
N ASP A 90 13.26 4.74 -4.67
CA ASP A 90 14.58 4.74 -5.28
C ASP A 90 15.57 5.42 -4.32
N ARG A 91 16.37 4.61 -3.62
CA ARG A 91 17.37 5.13 -2.67
C ARG A 91 18.52 5.86 -3.37
N LYS A 92 18.79 5.59 -4.65
CA LYS A 92 19.88 6.25 -5.38
C LYS A 92 19.47 7.67 -5.76
N LYS A 93 18.22 7.85 -6.19
CA LYS A 93 17.69 9.17 -6.59
C LYS A 93 16.97 9.92 -5.47
N GLN A 94 16.69 9.26 -4.35
CA GLN A 94 15.84 9.80 -3.27
C GLN A 94 14.42 10.17 -3.76
N GLU A 95 13.92 9.41 -4.73
CA GLU A 95 12.63 9.65 -5.37
C GLU A 95 11.65 8.49 -5.10
N LEU A 96 10.35 8.79 -5.18
CA LEU A 96 9.30 7.77 -5.14
C LEU A 96 8.83 7.48 -6.56
N MET A 97 8.72 6.19 -6.89
CA MET A 97 8.24 5.73 -8.18
C MET A 97 7.00 4.87 -8.00
N VAL A 98 6.07 4.96 -8.93
CA VAL A 98 4.92 4.05 -9.00
C VAL A 98 5.12 3.09 -10.16
N LYS A 99 4.98 1.79 -9.89
CA LYS A 99 5.08 0.72 -10.89
C LYS A 99 4.13 -0.42 -10.54
N ARG A 100 3.87 -1.29 -11.52
CA ARG A 100 3.10 -2.52 -11.35
C ARG A 100 4.03 -3.71 -11.18
N ILE A 101 3.74 -4.58 -10.21
CA ILE A 101 4.43 -5.86 -10.05
C ILE A 101 4.03 -6.79 -11.19
N VAL A 102 5.02 -7.23 -11.95
CA VAL A 102 4.87 -8.11 -13.11
C VAL A 102 5.52 -9.47 -12.87
N GLY A 103 6.67 -9.52 -12.20
CA GLY A 103 7.34 -10.75 -11.77
C GLY A 103 7.40 -10.84 -10.25
N LEU A 104 7.11 -12.03 -9.73
CA LEU A 104 7.18 -12.37 -8.32
C LEU A 104 8.51 -13.04 -7.98
N PRO A 105 8.84 -13.19 -6.68
CA PRO A 105 10.01 -13.97 -6.28
C PRO A 105 10.06 -15.35 -6.94
N SER A 106 11.25 -15.75 -7.38
CA SER A 106 11.53 -17.00 -8.10
C SER A 106 10.92 -17.11 -9.50
N ASP A 107 10.25 -16.09 -10.02
CA ASP A 107 9.83 -16.08 -11.43
C ASP A 107 11.03 -15.95 -12.38
N CYS A 108 10.84 -16.48 -13.58
CA CYS A 108 11.66 -16.22 -14.74
C CYS A 108 10.91 -15.28 -15.68
N VAL A 109 11.38 -14.03 -15.81
CA VAL A 109 10.75 -12.99 -16.63
C VAL A 109 11.54 -12.79 -17.92
N GLN A 110 10.84 -12.76 -19.06
CA GLN A 110 11.44 -12.47 -20.36
C GLN A 110 10.59 -11.46 -21.12
N VAL A 111 11.24 -10.50 -21.77
CA VAL A 111 10.60 -9.59 -22.73
C VAL A 111 11.09 -9.98 -24.12
N ARG A 112 10.19 -10.42 -24.99
CA ARG A 112 10.53 -10.81 -26.36
C ARG A 112 9.35 -10.58 -27.31
N ARG A 113 9.62 -10.09 -28.52
CA ARG A 113 8.61 -9.84 -29.56
C ARG A 113 7.41 -9.02 -29.05
N GLY A 114 7.67 -8.00 -28.23
CA GLY A 114 6.63 -7.10 -27.71
C GLY A 114 5.83 -7.63 -26.52
N LEU A 115 6.05 -8.87 -26.09
CA LEU A 115 5.28 -9.49 -25.02
C LEU A 115 6.16 -9.79 -23.81
N VAL A 116 5.54 -9.75 -22.64
CA VAL A 116 6.14 -10.21 -21.39
C VAL A 116 5.78 -11.67 -21.18
N TYR A 117 6.78 -12.49 -20.83
CA TYR A 117 6.62 -13.90 -20.50
C TYR A 117 7.04 -14.13 -19.06
N ILE A 118 6.27 -14.95 -18.37
CA ILE A 118 6.53 -15.41 -17.01
C ILE A 118 6.64 -16.92 -17.05
N ASN A 119 7.78 -17.46 -16.61
CA ASN A 119 8.04 -18.90 -16.60
C ASN A 119 7.74 -19.55 -17.97
N GLY A 120 8.10 -18.84 -19.05
CA GLY A 120 7.91 -19.26 -20.43
C GLY A 120 6.52 -19.02 -21.02
N ARG A 121 5.52 -18.61 -20.23
CA ARG A 121 4.13 -18.36 -20.70
C ARG A 121 3.87 -16.86 -20.90
N PRO A 122 3.16 -16.45 -21.96
CA PRO A 122 2.82 -15.05 -22.16
C PRO A 122 1.94 -14.57 -21.00
N LEU A 123 2.26 -13.40 -20.46
CA LEU A 123 1.48 -12.78 -19.40
C LEU A 123 0.20 -12.17 -19.99
N ASN A 124 -0.95 -12.45 -19.36
CA ASN A 124 -2.19 -11.75 -19.68
C ASN A 124 -2.19 -10.37 -19.00
N GLU A 125 -2.21 -9.30 -19.79
CA GLU A 125 -2.08 -7.92 -19.33
C GLU A 125 -3.34 -7.11 -19.63
N ALA A 126 -4.50 -7.58 -19.17
CA ALA A 126 -5.81 -6.95 -19.42
C ALA A 126 -5.93 -5.50 -18.90
N TYR A 127 -4.99 -5.04 -18.05
CA TYR A 127 -4.90 -3.66 -17.58
C TYR A 127 -4.27 -2.70 -18.61
N LEU A 128 -3.75 -3.21 -19.73
CA LEU A 128 -3.17 -2.41 -20.79
C LEU A 128 -4.13 -2.25 -21.97
N PRO A 129 -4.00 -1.16 -22.75
CA PRO A 129 -4.61 -1.09 -24.07
C PRO A 129 -4.23 -2.29 -24.93
N SER A 130 -5.19 -2.75 -25.74
CA SER A 130 -4.94 -3.80 -26.73
C SER A 130 -3.75 -3.43 -27.61
N GLN A 131 -2.91 -4.41 -27.94
CA GLN A 131 -1.71 -4.24 -28.78
C GLN A 131 -0.58 -3.40 -28.16
N THR A 132 -0.60 -3.16 -26.83
CA THR A 132 0.55 -2.55 -26.16
C THR A 132 1.82 -3.37 -26.38
N TYR A 133 2.84 -2.75 -26.98
CA TYR A 133 4.11 -3.40 -27.29
C TYR A 133 5.14 -3.13 -26.18
N THR A 134 5.74 -4.19 -25.65
CA THR A 134 6.77 -4.10 -24.62
C THR A 134 8.15 -4.29 -25.23
N GLU A 135 8.88 -3.20 -25.36
CA GLU A 135 10.26 -3.21 -25.83
C GLU A 135 11.24 -3.51 -24.69
N PRO A 136 12.34 -4.22 -24.98
CA PRO A 136 13.51 -4.24 -24.12
C PRO A 136 14.06 -2.84 -23.90
N ARG A 137 14.78 -2.63 -22.79
CA ARG A 137 15.45 -1.36 -22.47
C ARG A 137 16.95 -1.58 -22.31
N LYS A 138 17.59 -0.87 -21.37
CA LYS A 138 19.04 -0.87 -21.17
C LYS A 138 19.63 -2.27 -20.95
N LEU A 139 18.86 -3.19 -20.36
CA LEU A 139 19.31 -4.57 -20.10
C LEU A 139 19.00 -5.55 -21.24
N GLY A 140 18.42 -5.09 -22.34
CA GLY A 140 18.21 -5.89 -23.55
C GLY A 140 17.24 -7.07 -23.37
N ASN A 141 17.37 -8.06 -24.27
CA ASN A 141 16.52 -9.26 -24.37
C ASN A 141 16.92 -10.37 -23.38
N GLN A 142 17.45 -10.02 -22.21
CA GLN A 142 17.89 -11.02 -21.25
C GLN A 142 16.72 -11.68 -20.53
N THR A 143 17.00 -12.85 -19.96
CA THR A 143 16.10 -13.52 -19.01
C THR A 143 16.42 -13.05 -17.60
N PHE A 144 15.41 -12.59 -16.88
CA PHE A 144 15.54 -12.15 -15.50
C PHE A 144 15.05 -13.26 -14.58
N GLN A 145 15.97 -13.84 -13.81
CA GLN A 145 15.61 -14.77 -12.73
C GLN A 145 15.45 -13.93 -11.45
N ILE A 146 14.23 -13.90 -10.92
CA ILE A 146 13.88 -13.00 -9.83
C ILE A 146 14.25 -13.62 -8.48
N ASP A 147 15.03 -12.90 -7.68
CA ASP A 147 15.48 -13.38 -6.39
C ASP A 147 14.33 -13.52 -5.38
N ARG A 148 14.56 -14.31 -4.32
CA ARG A 148 13.52 -14.69 -3.33
C ARG A 148 12.85 -13.52 -2.60
N ASN A 149 13.50 -12.36 -2.57
CA ASN A 149 12.99 -11.14 -1.92
C ASN A 149 12.87 -9.97 -2.90
N CYS A 150 12.83 -10.25 -4.19
CA CYS A 150 12.80 -9.25 -5.24
C CYS A 150 11.55 -9.39 -6.12
N PHE A 151 11.25 -8.31 -6.83
CA PHE A 151 10.11 -8.20 -7.72
C PHE A 151 10.55 -7.59 -9.03
N PHE A 152 9.96 -8.05 -10.13
CA PHE A 152 10.12 -7.39 -11.42
C PHE A 152 8.93 -6.45 -11.65
N VAL A 153 9.20 -5.17 -11.86
CA VAL A 153 8.15 -4.15 -11.96
C VAL A 153 8.19 -3.46 -13.32
N LEU A 154 7.01 -3.14 -13.86
CA LEU A 154 6.86 -2.40 -15.11
C LEU A 154 5.93 -1.20 -14.92
N GLY A 155 6.15 -0.15 -15.71
CA GLY A 155 5.12 0.86 -15.91
C GLY A 155 4.08 0.37 -16.91
N ASP A 156 2.84 0.79 -16.70
CA ASP A 156 1.76 0.48 -17.65
C ASP A 156 1.98 1.21 -18.99
N ASN A 157 2.56 2.41 -18.94
CA ASN A 157 3.03 3.10 -20.14
C ASN A 157 4.40 2.55 -20.55
N ARG A 158 4.40 1.45 -21.31
CA ARG A 158 5.63 0.70 -21.66
C ARG A 158 6.69 1.55 -22.35
N SER A 159 6.30 2.50 -23.19
CA SER A 159 7.20 3.36 -23.96
C SER A 159 7.74 4.57 -23.17
N ALA A 160 7.08 4.97 -22.09
CA ALA A 160 7.50 6.13 -21.27
C ALA A 160 7.98 5.77 -19.86
N SER A 161 8.12 4.47 -19.55
CA SER A 161 8.52 3.99 -18.24
C SER A 161 10.00 3.61 -18.17
N ASP A 162 10.71 4.18 -17.20
CA ASP A 162 11.98 3.65 -16.67
C ASP A 162 11.65 2.67 -15.54
N ASP A 163 11.86 1.37 -15.79
CA ASP A 163 11.43 0.27 -14.92
C ASP A 163 12.42 -0.90 -14.92
N SER A 164 12.02 -2.09 -14.45
CA SER A 164 12.93 -3.22 -14.30
C SER A 164 13.62 -3.66 -15.59
N ARG A 165 13.11 -3.28 -16.77
CA ARG A 165 13.82 -3.50 -18.05
C ARG A 165 15.12 -2.69 -18.15
N SER A 166 15.22 -1.58 -17.42
CA SER A 166 16.38 -0.69 -17.39
C SER A 166 17.34 -0.98 -16.24
N TYR A 167 16.80 -1.30 -15.05
CA TYR A 167 17.60 -1.39 -13.81
C TYR A 167 17.51 -2.74 -13.09
N GLY A 168 16.73 -3.68 -13.61
CA GLY A 168 16.57 -5.02 -13.02
C GLY A 168 15.49 -5.06 -11.95
N GLU A 169 15.54 -6.12 -11.15
CA GLU A 169 14.57 -6.35 -10.08
C GLU A 169 14.66 -5.33 -8.92
N VAL A 170 13.59 -5.27 -8.14
CA VAL A 170 13.41 -4.34 -7.01
C VAL A 170 13.28 -5.13 -5.72
N ASN A 171 14.07 -4.77 -4.71
CA ASN A 171 14.03 -5.44 -3.41
C ASN A 171 12.71 -5.16 -2.66
N ARG A 172 12.18 -6.16 -1.94
CA ARG A 172 11.01 -6.07 -1.07
C ARG A 172 11.07 -4.90 -0.08
N ALA A 173 12.26 -4.56 0.40
CA ALA A 173 12.50 -3.48 1.35
C ALA A 173 12.32 -2.07 0.74
N ASP A 174 12.33 -1.96 -0.59
CA ASP A 174 12.11 -0.71 -1.30
C ASP A 174 10.64 -0.51 -1.69
N LEU A 175 9.79 -1.55 -1.52
CA LEU A 175 8.34 -1.44 -1.69
C LEU A 175 7.70 -0.87 -0.43
N LEU A 176 7.19 0.35 -0.52
CA LEU A 176 6.61 1.08 0.62
C LEU A 176 5.16 0.70 0.90
N GLY A 177 4.40 0.38 -0.14
CA GLY A 177 2.96 0.18 0.02
C GLY A 177 2.25 -0.07 -1.30
N LEU A 178 0.96 -0.37 -1.16
CA LEU A 178 0.05 -0.69 -2.27
C LEU A 178 -0.82 0.51 -2.59
N ILE A 179 -0.93 0.85 -3.86
CA ILE A 179 -1.86 1.89 -4.30
C ILE A 179 -3.25 1.30 -4.41
N SER A 180 -4.22 1.95 -3.77
CA SER A 180 -5.63 1.68 -3.99
C SER A 180 -5.99 2.01 -5.44
N GLN A 181 -6.53 1.03 -6.17
CA GLN A 181 -7.01 1.25 -7.53
C GLN A 181 -8.36 1.98 -7.59
N ARG A 182 -9.03 2.15 -6.44
CA ARG A 182 -10.27 2.93 -6.36
C ARG A 182 -9.92 4.42 -6.42
N ARG A 183 -10.43 5.12 -7.42
CA ARG A 183 -10.29 6.57 -7.56
C ARG A 183 -10.97 7.26 -6.38
N LEU A 184 -10.27 8.21 -5.76
CA LEU A 184 -10.88 9.13 -4.81
C LEU A 184 -11.11 10.41 -5.59
N PHE A 185 -12.39 10.64 -5.91
CA PHE A 185 -12.92 11.76 -6.70
C PHE A 185 -12.65 11.64 -8.22
#